data_AF-A0A9E3RJ89-F1
#
_entry.id   AF-A0A9E3RJ89-F1
#
_cell.length_a   1.000
_cell.length_b   1.000
_cell.length_c   1.000
_cell.angle_alpha   90.00
_cell.angle_beta   90.00
_cell.angle_gamma   90.00
#
_symmetry.space_group_name_H-M   'P 1'
#
loop_
_entity.id
_entity.type
_entity.pdbx_description
1 polymer ?
#
loop_
_entity_poly.entity_id
_entity_poly.type
_entity_poly.pdbx_seq_one_letter_code
_entity_poly.pdbx_strand_id
1 'polypeptide(L)'
;MRWRREILPLTVGLFLGGALYALCVERNIILKNEVNLSDWLNIVVTLVVAYWIGNIVQKRQNESRVEKDLMIHTVKTLLDKTKHLEEIIVTIGKNTISEESQRNIVRQISELSISIVRIKEESEDYELFELIDVTYKELSVQFKAYKKAVTGGDFPDKYTEKKLKDIDKKLNAMRRSIRKLIVAINRV
;
A
#
# COMPACT_ATOMS: atom_id res chain seq x y z
N MET A 1 13.41 -14.98 -2.95
CA MET A 1 14.49 -15.81 -2.34
C MET A 1 15.83 -15.05 -2.12
N ARG A 2 15.83 -13.75 -1.76
CA ARG A 2 17.07 -13.01 -1.41
C ARG A 2 17.49 -13.18 0.07
N TRP A 3 16.52 -13.39 0.96
CA TRP A 3 16.71 -13.58 2.40
C TRP A 3 17.63 -14.75 2.77
N ARG A 4 17.59 -15.87 2.03
CA ARG A 4 18.47 -17.03 2.30
C ARG A 4 19.95 -16.74 2.04
N ARG A 5 20.29 -15.83 1.13
CA ARG A 5 21.69 -15.44 0.86
C ARG A 5 22.26 -14.52 1.94
N GLU A 6 21.41 -13.78 2.65
CA GLU A 6 21.83 -12.88 3.74
C GLU A 6 21.92 -13.61 5.08
N ILE A 7 21.06 -14.61 5.33
CA ILE A 7 21.07 -15.39 6.59
C ILE A 7 22.26 -16.34 6.69
N LEU A 8 22.69 -16.95 5.59
CA LEU A 8 23.75 -17.97 5.56
C LEU A 8 25.12 -17.47 6.07
N PRO A 9 25.67 -16.33 5.60
CA PRO A 9 26.89 -15.77 6.17
C PRO A 9 26.71 -15.31 7.62
N LEU A 10 25.48 -14.98 8.04
CA LEU A 10 25.14 -14.52 9.38
C LEU A 10 25.14 -15.67 10.40
N THR A 11 24.56 -16.82 10.02
CA THR A 11 24.68 -18.06 10.80
C THR A 11 26.12 -18.53 10.91
N VAL A 12 26.90 -18.41 9.82
CA VAL A 12 28.33 -18.77 9.81
C VAL A 12 29.14 -17.82 10.69
N GLY A 13 28.86 -16.51 10.65
CA GLY A 13 29.53 -15.50 11.47
C GLY A 13 29.25 -15.64 12.97
N LEU A 14 27.99 -15.89 13.35
CA LEU A 14 27.61 -16.17 14.75
C LEU A 14 28.25 -17.48 15.24
N PHE A 15 28.31 -18.50 14.40
CA PHE A 15 28.93 -19.79 14.75
C PHE A 15 30.45 -19.66 14.92
N LEU A 16 31.13 -18.95 14.01
CA LEU A 16 32.56 -18.66 14.10
C LEU A 16 32.90 -17.77 15.31
N GLY A 17 32.07 -16.76 15.58
CA GLY A 17 32.22 -15.90 16.75
C GLY A 17 32.04 -16.67 18.07
N GLY A 18 31.04 -17.55 18.14
CA GLY A 18 30.82 -18.45 19.27
C GLY A 18 31.95 -19.46 19.45
N ALA A 19 32.49 -20.02 18.37
CA ALA A 19 33.62 -20.95 18.41
C ALA A 19 34.92 -20.26 18.86
N LEU A 20 35.19 -19.03 18.38
CA LEU A 20 36.34 -18.23 18.82
C LEU A 20 36.22 -17.84 20.30
N TYR A 21 35.01 -17.49 20.77
CA TYR A 21 34.75 -17.24 22.18
C TYR A 21 35.04 -18.48 23.04
N ALA A 22 34.53 -19.65 22.64
CA ALA A 22 34.80 -20.91 23.34
C ALA A 22 36.30 -21.23 23.41
N LEU A 23 37.04 -21.03 22.32
CA LEU A 23 38.50 -21.23 22.27
C LEU A 23 39.27 -20.23 23.16
N CYS A 24 38.82 -18.98 23.24
CA CYS A 24 39.44 -17.98 24.11
C CYS A 24 39.21 -18.26 25.60
N VAL A 25 38.02 -18.76 25.95
CA VAL A 25 37.65 -19.16 27.32
C VAL A 25 38.39 -20.44 27.75
N GLU A 26 38.41 -21.49 26.91
CA GLU A 26 39.15 -22.73 27.20
C GLU A 26 40.65 -22.52 27.35
N ARG A 27 41.24 -21.58 26.58
CA ARG A 27 42.68 -21.30 26.64
C ARG A 27 43.10 -20.33 27.73
N ASN A 28 42.17 -19.84 28.57
CA ASN A 28 42.48 -18.97 29.71
C ASN A 28 43.45 -17.84 29.34
N ILE A 29 43.18 -17.13 28.24
CA ILE A 29 44.00 -15.99 27.80
C ILE A 29 43.69 -14.80 28.72
N ILE A 30 44.28 -14.82 29.92
CA ILE A 30 44.15 -13.78 30.92
C ILE A 30 45.23 -12.73 30.63
N LEU A 31 44.82 -11.66 29.93
CA LEU A 31 45.62 -10.44 29.84
C LEU A 31 45.58 -9.75 31.20
N LYS A 32 46.75 -9.31 31.70
CA LYS A 32 46.99 -8.75 33.04
C LYS A 32 46.20 -7.48 33.43
N ASN A 33 45.20 -7.08 32.67
CA ASN A 33 44.35 -5.94 33.00
C ASN A 33 43.02 -6.44 33.54
N GLU A 34 42.47 -5.72 34.51
CA GLU A 34 41.27 -6.01 35.33
C GLU A 34 39.96 -6.17 34.54
N VAL A 35 40.02 -6.26 33.21
CA VAL A 35 38.87 -6.49 32.35
C VAL A 35 39.15 -7.70 31.47
N ASN A 36 38.35 -8.76 31.65
CA ASN A 36 38.46 -9.97 30.84
C ASN A 36 38.24 -9.64 29.36
N LEU A 37 39.14 -10.14 28.49
CA LEU A 37 39.03 -10.01 27.04
C LEU A 37 37.69 -10.55 26.51
N SER A 38 37.14 -11.57 27.17
CA SER A 38 35.82 -12.14 26.89
C SER A 38 34.69 -11.12 27.01
N ASP A 39 34.77 -10.22 27.96
CA ASP A 39 33.72 -9.23 28.24
C ASP A 39 33.77 -8.11 27.20
N TRP A 40 34.98 -7.69 26.81
CA TRP A 40 35.19 -6.79 25.68
C TRP A 40 34.68 -7.37 24.36
N LEU A 41 34.99 -8.64 24.09
CA LEU A 41 34.49 -9.34 22.90
C LEU A 41 32.97 -9.42 22.90
N ASN A 42 32.35 -9.71 24.04
CA ASN A 42 30.89 -9.78 24.15
C ASN A 42 30.23 -8.42 23.91
N ILE A 43 30.79 -7.34 24.46
CA ILE A 43 30.31 -5.96 24.22
C ILE A 43 30.42 -5.62 22.73
N VAL A 44 31.56 -5.90 22.10
CA VAL A 44 31.78 -5.62 20.68
C VAL A 44 30.80 -6.42 19.81
N VAL A 45 30.62 -7.71 20.08
CA VAL A 45 29.66 -8.57 19.36
C VAL A 45 28.24 -8.05 19.53
N THR A 46 27.85 -7.67 20.74
CA THR A 46 26.51 -7.12 21.03
C THR A 46 26.26 -5.82 20.27
N LEU A 47 27.24 -4.91 20.21
CA LEU A 47 27.16 -3.68 19.44
C LEU A 47 27.04 -3.93 17.93
N VAL A 48 27.81 -4.88 17.40
CA VAL A 48 27.74 -5.26 15.97
C VAL A 48 26.38 -5.86 15.63
N VAL A 49 25.84 -6.75 16.46
CA VAL A 49 24.52 -7.35 16.28
C VAL A 49 23.42 -6.29 16.38
N ALA A 50 23.49 -5.40 17.38
CA ALA A 50 22.51 -4.32 17.55
C ALA A 50 22.50 -3.36 16.35
N TYR A 51 23.68 -2.95 15.85
CA TYR A 51 23.80 -2.12 14.65
C TYR A 51 23.21 -2.81 13.41
N TRP A 52 23.45 -4.11 13.26
CA TRP A 52 22.92 -4.89 12.16
C TRP A 52 21.41 -5.07 12.20
N ILE A 53 20.84 -5.41 13.37
CA ILE A 53 19.40 -5.47 13.57
C ILE A 53 18.79 -4.11 13.27
N GLY A 54 19.41 -3.02 13.75
CA GLY A 54 19.03 -1.65 13.44
C GLY A 54 18.95 -1.38 11.94
N ASN A 55 19.99 -1.74 11.18
CA ASN A 55 20.02 -1.56 9.72
C ASN A 55 18.95 -2.40 8.99
N ILE A 56 18.73 -3.65 9.40
CA ILE A 56 17.69 -4.51 8.79
C ILE A 56 16.30 -3.94 9.07
N VAL A 57 16.04 -3.55 10.32
CA VAL A 57 14.76 -2.95 10.74
C VAL A 57 14.53 -1.63 10.01
N GLN A 58 15.54 -0.77 9.92
CA GLN A 58 15.45 0.52 9.24
C GLN A 58 15.23 0.36 7.73
N LYS A 59 15.90 -0.62 7.10
CA LYS A 59 15.67 -0.93 5.69
C LYS A 59 14.25 -1.41 5.43
N ARG A 60 13.71 -2.31 6.28
CA ARG A 60 12.31 -2.74 6.21
C ARG A 60 11.32 -1.59 6.41
N GLN A 61 11.57 -0.72 7.38
CA GLN A 61 10.72 0.45 7.61
C GLN A 61 10.72 1.40 6.40
N ASN A 62 11.88 1.60 5.77
CA ASN A 62 11.98 2.40 4.56
C ASN A 62 11.27 1.76 3.36
N GLU A 63 11.42 0.46 3.14
CA GLU A 63 10.70 -0.28 2.09
C GLU A 63 9.18 -0.20 2.29
N SER A 64 8.70 -0.47 3.51
CA SER A 64 7.28 -0.35 3.86
C SER A 64 6.73 1.07 3.66
N ARG A 65 7.54 2.11 3.93
CA ARG A 65 7.15 3.50 3.68
C ARG A 65 7.00 3.79 2.19
N VAL A 66 7.94 3.32 1.36
CA VAL A 66 7.88 3.50 -0.10
C VAL A 66 6.67 2.79 -0.70
N GLU A 67 6.38 1.58 -0.23
CA GLU A 67 5.20 0.80 -0.61
C GLU A 67 3.90 1.55 -0.27
N LYS A 68 3.79 2.10 0.95
CA LYS A 68 2.66 2.95 1.36
C LYS A 68 2.51 4.19 0.48
N ASP A 69 3.61 4.90 0.20
CA ASP A 69 3.59 6.10 -0.65
C ASP A 69 3.12 5.79 -2.07
N LEU A 70 3.55 4.65 -2.64
CA LEU A 70 3.09 4.17 -3.95
C LEU A 70 1.59 3.88 -3.95
N MET A 71 1.07 3.19 -2.93
CA MET A 71 -0.38 2.94 -2.82
C MET A 71 -1.17 4.24 -2.66
N ILE A 72 -0.71 5.17 -1.81
CA ILE A 72 -1.36 6.48 -1.66
C ILE A 72 -1.40 7.21 -3.00
N HIS A 73 -0.34 7.12 -3.80
CA HIS A 73 -0.31 7.68 -5.14
C HIS A 73 -1.33 7.00 -6.08
N THR A 74 -1.45 5.67 -6.05
CA THR A 74 -2.47 4.91 -6.81
C THR A 74 -3.89 5.37 -6.42
N VAL A 75 -4.15 5.54 -5.12
CA VAL A 75 -5.46 5.95 -4.61
C VAL A 75 -5.77 7.43 -4.93
N LYS A 76 -4.76 8.31 -4.90
CA LYS A 76 -4.88 9.71 -5.35
C LYS A 76 -5.20 9.79 -6.85
N THR A 77 -4.50 9.00 -7.67
CA THR A 77 -4.83 8.87 -9.11
C THR A 77 -6.29 8.46 -9.31
N LEU A 78 -6.83 7.61 -8.44
CA LEU A 78 -8.23 7.20 -8.49
C LEU A 78 -9.17 8.36 -8.18
N LEU A 79 -8.86 9.19 -7.17
CA LEU A 79 -9.60 10.43 -6.91
C LEU A 79 -9.60 11.37 -8.13
N ASP A 80 -8.45 11.57 -8.77
CA ASP A 80 -8.33 12.45 -9.93
C ASP A 80 -9.16 11.94 -11.12
N LYS A 81 -9.15 10.62 -11.38
CA LYS A 81 -10.03 10.00 -12.39
C LYS A 81 -11.50 10.22 -12.08
N THR A 82 -11.92 10.16 -10.80
CA THR A 82 -13.31 10.48 -10.44
C THR A 82 -13.67 11.94 -10.62
N LYS A 83 -12.70 12.87 -10.54
CA LYS A 83 -12.90 14.29 -10.83
C LYS A 83 -13.09 14.53 -12.32
N HIS A 84 -12.27 13.90 -13.14
CA HIS A 84 -12.40 13.99 -14.59
C HIS A 84 -13.76 13.44 -15.09
N LEU A 85 -14.24 12.34 -14.49
CA LEU A 85 -15.55 11.76 -14.84
C LEU A 85 -16.72 12.67 -14.43
N GLU A 86 -16.60 13.38 -13.30
CA GLU A 86 -17.56 14.41 -12.89
C GLU A 86 -17.62 15.55 -13.90
N GLU A 87 -16.46 16.07 -14.31
CA GLU A 87 -16.36 17.15 -15.30
C GLU A 87 -17.03 16.75 -16.63
N ILE A 88 -16.79 15.53 -17.10
CA ILE A 88 -17.45 14.99 -18.30
C ILE A 88 -18.98 14.94 -18.12
N ILE A 89 -19.47 14.40 -17.00
CA ILE A 89 -20.90 14.26 -16.74
C ILE A 89 -21.58 15.63 -16.58
N VAL A 90 -20.93 16.59 -15.93
CA VAL A 90 -21.44 17.97 -15.76
C VAL A 90 -21.47 18.70 -17.10
N THR A 91 -20.43 18.54 -17.92
CA THR A 91 -20.35 19.15 -19.26
C THR A 91 -21.42 18.59 -20.21
N ILE A 92 -21.67 17.28 -20.12
CA ILE A 92 -22.77 16.63 -20.85
C ILE A 92 -24.13 17.10 -20.32
N GLY A 93 -24.29 17.20 -19.00
CA GLY A 93 -25.38 17.91 -18.33
C GLY A 93 -26.77 17.63 -18.93
N LYS A 94 -27.50 18.71 -19.23
CA LYS A 94 -28.82 18.69 -19.89
C LYS A 94 -28.74 18.60 -21.43
N ASN A 95 -27.54 18.51 -22.00
CA ASN A 95 -27.35 18.42 -23.44
C ASN A 95 -27.56 16.99 -23.92
N THR A 96 -27.84 16.85 -25.22
CA THR A 96 -27.99 15.53 -25.82
C THR A 96 -26.67 14.77 -25.78
N ILE A 97 -26.67 13.54 -25.28
CA ILE A 97 -25.45 12.75 -25.13
C ILE A 97 -25.07 12.17 -26.50
N SER A 98 -23.95 12.62 -27.07
CA SER A 98 -23.41 12.02 -28.30
C SER A 98 -22.90 10.60 -28.06
N GLU A 99 -22.92 9.75 -29.09
CA GLU A 99 -22.33 8.40 -29.00
C GLU A 99 -20.85 8.43 -28.59
N GLU A 100 -20.10 9.43 -29.04
CA GLU A 100 -18.70 9.62 -28.65
C GLU A 100 -18.57 9.87 -27.14
N SER A 101 -19.46 10.70 -26.58
CA SER A 101 -19.51 10.95 -25.14
C SER A 101 -19.87 9.69 -24.36
N GLN A 102 -20.80 8.87 -24.86
CA GLN A 102 -21.16 7.59 -24.25
C GLN A 102 -19.95 6.63 -24.24
N ARG A 103 -19.25 6.48 -25.37
CA ARG A 103 -18.03 5.67 -25.47
C ARG A 103 -16.96 6.15 -24.51
N ASN A 104 -16.76 7.46 -24.38
CA ASN A 104 -15.78 8.02 -23.45
C ASN A 104 -16.15 7.75 -21.99
N ILE A 105 -17.43 7.90 -21.60
CA ILE A 105 -17.90 7.56 -20.25
C ILE A 105 -17.65 6.07 -19.95
N VAL A 106 -18.01 5.17 -20.87
CA VAL A 106 -17.81 3.73 -20.69
C VAL A 106 -16.33 3.41 -20.50
N ARG A 107 -15.45 3.99 -21.33
CA ARG A 107 -14.01 3.83 -21.22
C ARG A 107 -13.49 4.28 -19.85
N GLN A 108 -13.88 5.47 -19.41
CA GLN A 108 -13.46 6.02 -18.11
C GLN A 108 -13.97 5.17 -16.93
N ILE A 109 -15.19 4.66 -16.99
CA ILE A 109 -15.73 3.73 -15.99
C ILE A 109 -14.92 2.42 -15.97
N SER A 110 -14.54 1.90 -17.13
CA SER A 110 -13.70 0.69 -17.24
C SER A 110 -12.31 0.91 -16.63
N GLU A 111 -11.66 2.03 -16.98
CA GLU A 111 -10.36 2.41 -16.43
C GLU A 111 -10.39 2.57 -14.89
N LEU A 112 -11.48 3.13 -14.35
CA LEU A 112 -11.72 3.19 -12.91
C LEU A 112 -11.89 1.80 -12.30
N SER A 113 -12.66 0.91 -12.94
CA SER A 113 -12.86 -0.46 -12.46
C SER A 113 -11.53 -1.21 -12.35
N ILE A 114 -10.66 -1.09 -13.36
CA ILE A 114 -9.32 -1.70 -13.36
C ILE A 114 -8.48 -1.13 -12.22
N SER A 115 -8.52 0.19 -12.03
CA SER A 115 -7.76 0.87 -10.97
C SER A 115 -8.23 0.43 -9.57
N ILE A 116 -9.53 0.21 -9.38
CA ILE A 116 -10.08 -0.32 -8.11
C ILE A 116 -9.57 -1.74 -7.86
N VAL A 117 -9.64 -2.64 -8.85
CA VAL A 117 -9.15 -4.02 -8.70
C VAL A 117 -7.66 -4.05 -8.35
N ARG A 118 -6.86 -3.25 -9.03
CA ARG A 118 -5.42 -3.16 -8.79
C ARG A 118 -5.06 -2.74 -7.36
N ILE A 119 -5.85 -1.86 -6.73
CA ILE A 119 -5.65 -1.50 -5.32
C ILE A 119 -5.77 -2.73 -4.42
N LYS A 120 -6.71 -3.64 -4.72
CA LYS A 120 -6.87 -4.86 -3.94
C LYS A 120 -5.64 -5.75 -4.09
N GLU A 121 -5.24 -6.03 -5.32
CA GLU A 121 -4.08 -6.87 -5.64
C GLU A 121 -2.80 -6.31 -5.00
N GLU A 122 -2.57 -5.00 -5.08
CA GLU A 122 -1.42 -4.35 -4.46
C GLU A 122 -1.51 -4.36 -2.93
N SER A 123 -2.70 -4.45 -2.33
CA SER A 123 -2.88 -4.43 -0.88
C SER A 123 -2.77 -5.80 -0.18
N GLU A 124 -2.86 -6.90 -0.92
CA GLU A 124 -2.92 -8.26 -0.36
C GLU A 124 -1.65 -8.65 0.42
N ASP A 125 -0.51 -8.03 0.12
CA ASP A 125 0.78 -8.32 0.74
C ASP A 125 1.05 -7.53 2.05
N TYR A 126 0.14 -6.64 2.48
CA TYR A 126 0.35 -5.79 3.66
C TYR A 126 -0.09 -6.44 4.98
N GLU A 127 0.67 -6.22 6.05
CA GLU A 127 0.39 -6.73 7.41
C GLU A 127 -0.98 -6.33 7.98
N LEU A 128 -1.59 -5.24 7.50
CA LEU A 128 -2.93 -4.76 7.91
C LEU A 128 -3.97 -4.82 6.77
N PHE A 129 -3.83 -5.80 5.88
CA PHE A 129 -4.76 -6.01 4.75
C PHE A 129 -6.23 -6.08 5.17
N GLU A 130 -6.57 -6.62 6.34
CA GLU A 130 -7.96 -6.72 6.80
C GLU A 130 -8.68 -5.36 6.88
N LEU A 131 -8.00 -4.31 7.33
CA LEU A 131 -8.55 -2.95 7.41
C LEU A 131 -8.77 -2.36 6.00
N ILE A 132 -7.85 -2.68 5.08
CA ILE A 132 -7.91 -2.26 3.69
C ILE A 132 -9.04 -3.00 2.96
N ASP A 133 -9.22 -4.30 3.19
CA ASP A 133 -10.24 -5.15 2.57
C ASP A 133 -11.67 -4.71 2.92
N VAL A 134 -11.93 -4.37 4.19
CA VAL A 134 -13.24 -3.82 4.61
C VAL A 134 -13.55 -2.53 3.84
N THR A 135 -12.58 -1.63 3.76
CA THR A 135 -12.74 -0.34 3.08
C THR A 135 -12.86 -0.50 1.56
N TYR A 136 -12.14 -1.47 0.99
CA TYR A 136 -12.22 -1.85 -0.43
C TYR A 136 -13.59 -2.41 -0.80
N LYS A 137 -14.18 -3.27 0.05
CA LYS A 137 -15.53 -3.80 -0.14
C LYS A 137 -16.57 -2.68 -0.16
N GLU A 138 -16.47 -1.72 0.77
CA GLU A 138 -17.30 -0.51 0.74
C GLU A 138 -17.15 0.25 -0.58
N LEU A 139 -15.91 0.52 -1.01
CA LEU A 139 -15.63 1.22 -2.27
C LEU A 139 -16.23 0.52 -3.47
N SER A 140 -16.10 -0.81 -3.55
CA SER A 140 -16.63 -1.63 -4.64
C SER A 140 -18.15 -1.57 -4.73
N VAL A 141 -18.85 -1.55 -3.58
CA VAL A 141 -20.31 -1.37 -3.53
C VAL A 141 -20.70 0.03 -4.03
N GLN A 142 -20.01 1.08 -3.58
CA GLN A 142 -20.29 2.45 -4.03
C GLN A 142 -20.01 2.62 -5.52
N PHE A 143 -18.93 2.03 -6.04
CA PHE A 143 -18.60 2.05 -7.46
C PHE A 143 -19.69 1.37 -8.32
N LYS A 144 -20.19 0.20 -7.90
CA LYS A 144 -21.31 -0.47 -8.59
C LYS A 144 -22.56 0.40 -8.60
N ALA A 145 -22.88 1.06 -7.49
CA ALA A 145 -24.01 1.97 -7.40
C ALA A 145 -23.84 3.19 -8.32
N TYR A 146 -22.65 3.78 -8.36
CA TYR A 146 -22.31 4.88 -9.26
C TYR A 146 -22.40 4.47 -10.73
N LYS A 147 -21.75 3.36 -11.11
CA LYS A 147 -21.82 2.80 -12.48
C LYS A 147 -23.27 2.60 -12.91
N LYS A 148 -24.12 2.03 -12.04
CA LYS A 148 -25.54 1.83 -12.32
C LYS A 148 -26.29 3.16 -12.48
N ALA A 149 -25.99 4.18 -11.68
CA ALA A 149 -26.62 5.50 -11.80
C ALA A 149 -26.26 6.21 -13.12
N VAL A 150 -25.00 6.09 -13.55
CA VAL A 150 -24.49 6.69 -14.79
C VAL A 150 -25.02 5.95 -16.02
N THR A 151 -24.87 4.62 -16.05
CA THR A 151 -25.11 3.81 -17.26
C THR A 151 -26.51 3.20 -17.33
N GLY A 152 -27.13 2.83 -16.21
CA GLY A 152 -28.55 2.46 -16.10
C GLY A 152 -29.06 1.27 -16.94
N GLY A 153 -28.26 0.69 -17.82
CA GLY A 153 -28.69 -0.22 -18.89
C GLY A 153 -28.46 0.44 -20.25
N ASP A 154 -29.17 1.54 -20.52
CA ASP A 154 -28.97 2.42 -21.68
C ASP A 154 -28.76 3.88 -21.24
N PHE A 155 -27.89 4.59 -21.97
CA PHE A 155 -27.67 6.01 -21.77
C PHE A 155 -28.95 6.78 -22.14
N PRO A 156 -29.44 7.68 -21.26
CA PRO A 156 -30.56 8.52 -21.63
C PRO A 156 -30.13 9.54 -22.69
N ASP A 157 -31.04 9.98 -23.55
CA ASP A 157 -30.75 11.07 -24.50
C ASP A 157 -30.23 12.32 -23.81
N LYS A 158 -30.76 12.62 -22.61
CA LYS A 158 -30.34 13.73 -21.73
C LYS A 158 -30.43 13.31 -20.27
N TYR A 159 -29.52 13.80 -19.43
CA TYR A 159 -29.68 13.61 -17.99
C TYR A 159 -30.68 14.62 -17.41
N THR A 160 -31.68 14.10 -16.71
CA THR A 160 -32.59 14.94 -15.91
C THR A 160 -31.87 15.46 -14.66
N GLU A 161 -32.31 16.60 -14.11
CA GLU A 161 -31.71 17.13 -12.87
C GLU A 161 -31.77 16.13 -11.71
N LYS A 162 -32.85 15.35 -11.62
CA LYS A 162 -33.00 14.30 -10.61
C LYS A 162 -31.92 13.22 -10.77
N LYS A 163 -31.62 12.82 -12.01
CA LYS A 163 -30.59 11.81 -12.31
C LYS A 163 -29.19 12.37 -12.06
N LEU A 164 -28.92 13.62 -12.43
CA LEU A 164 -27.64 14.31 -12.11
C LEU A 164 -27.40 14.41 -10.60
N LYS A 165 -28.43 14.76 -9.81
CA LYS A 165 -28.35 14.80 -8.35
C LYS A 165 -28.07 13.42 -7.73
N ASP A 166 -28.68 12.36 -8.27
CA ASP A 166 -28.38 10.99 -7.80
C ASP A 166 -26.95 10.57 -8.16
N ILE A 167 -26.50 10.84 -9.39
CA ILE A 167 -25.13 10.57 -9.83
C ILE A 167 -24.12 11.28 -8.91
N ASP A 168 -24.32 12.58 -8.65
CA ASP A 168 -23.46 13.37 -7.76
C ASP A 168 -23.45 12.80 -6.32
N LYS A 169 -24.62 12.44 -5.79
CA LYS A 169 -24.71 11.78 -4.47
C LYS A 169 -23.91 10.48 -4.41
N LYS A 170 -23.99 9.64 -5.45
CA LYS A 170 -23.25 8.36 -5.54
C LYS A 170 -21.75 8.59 -5.73
N LEU A 171 -21.37 9.57 -6.55
CA LEU A 171 -19.98 9.98 -6.74
C LEU A 171 -19.36 10.46 -5.41
N ASN A 172 -20.07 11.29 -4.65
CA ASN A 172 -19.62 11.77 -3.36
C ASN A 172 -19.49 10.65 -2.32
N ALA A 173 -20.40 9.67 -2.32
CA ALA A 173 -20.27 8.48 -1.49
C ALA A 173 -19.02 7.65 -1.86
N MET A 174 -18.77 7.46 -3.15
CA MET A 174 -17.56 6.78 -3.64
C MET A 174 -16.29 7.52 -3.22
N ARG A 175 -16.21 8.85 -3.42
CA ARG A 175 -15.08 9.69 -2.99
C ARG A 175 -14.79 9.59 -1.50
N ARG A 176 -15.83 9.54 -0.66
CA ARG A 176 -15.68 9.31 0.78
C ARG A 176 -15.03 7.97 1.08
N SER A 177 -15.45 6.89 0.42
CA SER A 177 -14.82 5.57 0.56
C SER A 177 -13.36 5.56 0.08
N ILE A 178 -13.05 6.25 -1.02
CA ILE A 178 -11.65 6.38 -1.50
C ILE A 178 -10.79 7.11 -0.45
N ARG A 179 -11.29 8.21 0.13
CA ARG A 179 -10.58 8.93 1.20
C ARG A 179 -10.38 8.09 2.46
N LYS A 180 -11.38 7.28 2.85
CA LYS A 180 -11.21 6.31 3.95
C LYS A 180 -10.09 5.33 3.64
N LEU A 181 -9.94 4.90 2.39
CA LEU A 181 -8.91 3.96 1.98
C LEU A 181 -7.50 4.58 2.10
N ILE A 182 -7.32 5.86 1.78
CA ILE A 182 -6.08 6.61 2.06
C ILE A 182 -5.78 6.61 3.56
N VAL A 183 -6.78 6.90 4.40
CA VAL A 183 -6.61 6.93 5.86
C VAL A 183 -6.28 5.52 6.41
N ALA A 184 -6.89 4.47 5.87
CA ALA A 184 -6.58 3.10 6.24
C ALA A 184 -5.12 2.75 5.90
N ILE A 185 -4.67 3.05 4.68
CA ILE A 185 -3.28 2.84 4.23
C ILE A 185 -2.27 3.64 5.05
N ASN A 186 -2.63 4.84 5.52
CA ASN A 186 -1.79 5.65 6.41
C ASN A 186 -1.70 5.13 7.85
N ARG A 187 -2.64 4.26 8.28
CA ARG A 187 -2.64 3.65 9.62
C ARG A 187 -1.92 2.31 9.65
N VAL A 188 -1.95 1.61 8.50
CA VAL A 188 -0.77 1.05 7.82
C VAL A 188 0.57 1.24 8.53
#